data_AF-A0A349SLN2-F1
#
_entry.id   AF-A0A349SLN2-F1
#
_cell.length_a   1.000
_cell.length_b   1.000
_cell.length_c   1.000
_cell.angle_alpha   90.00
_cell.angle_beta   90.00
_cell.angle_gamma   90.00
#
_symmetry.space_group_name_H-M   'P 1'
#
loop_
_entity.id
_entity.type
_entity.pdbx_description
1 polymer ?
#
loop_
_entity_poly.entity_id
_entity_poly.type
_entity_poly.pdbx_seq_one_letter_code
_entity_poly.pdbx_strand_id
1 'polypeptide(L)'
;PDAPNGEAVDLVLAESVPGVVFTAQLNDKLRDSILSKGVADYVLKQGAYNISYVVNMVGRLLKNRDIQALVVSSDAAKRHQIGRWLSMQNLQVLEAQNGEEALALLAREKSLRAVIVDFGIEDIPSFSLISRMRESSSAEELAIIGISNVNDRSVGIHFVKSGASDVLVYPFPPEELHCRVNRSLELIEQFFRLKELNAQKNKLMGMAAHDIRGPVGNMSMAGRMLRSDKISAAKRDELFDIIQHAGDDLMRLLNELLDVSAIESGQLRLRTSEFNLAQLVGKRVRFYQTAAQQKNIRLVIQPTEDCWVHGDEGRLGQVIDNLISNAIKYSGNDTEVTLSL
;
A
#
# COMPACT_ATOMS: atom_id res chain seq x y z
N PRO A 1 -10.08 30.31 26.51
CA PRO A 1 -9.94 30.25 25.04
C PRO A 1 -8.85 31.24 24.63
N ASP A 2 -7.64 30.72 24.43
CA ASP A 2 -6.41 31.46 24.77
C ASP A 2 -5.77 32.16 23.56
N ALA A 3 -6.49 32.24 22.43
CA ALA A 3 -6.06 32.93 21.21
C ALA A 3 -7.28 33.45 20.39
N PRO A 4 -8.02 34.47 20.87
CA PRO A 4 -9.23 34.96 20.22
C PRO A 4 -8.98 35.62 18.85
N ASN A 5 -7.75 36.08 18.56
CA ASN A 5 -7.35 36.68 17.29
C ASN A 5 -6.40 35.80 16.48
N GLY A 6 -6.27 34.52 16.86
CA GLY A 6 -5.38 33.57 16.21
C GLY A 6 -3.90 33.81 16.53
N GLU A 7 -3.58 34.29 17.72
CA GLU A 7 -2.21 34.49 18.22
C GLU A 7 -1.39 33.19 18.18
N ALA A 8 -2.05 32.05 18.44
CA ALA A 8 -1.43 30.72 18.31
C ALA A 8 -1.03 30.38 16.88
N VAL A 9 -1.72 30.93 15.87
CA VAL A 9 -1.36 30.72 14.45
C VAL A 9 -0.02 31.37 14.15
N ASP A 10 0.19 32.60 14.64
CA ASP A 10 1.42 33.35 14.39
C ASP A 10 2.63 32.63 15.00
N LEU A 11 2.47 32.06 16.20
CA LEU A 11 3.51 31.26 16.86
C LEU A 11 3.87 29.99 16.07
N VAL A 12 2.87 29.25 15.58
CA VAL A 12 3.10 28.01 14.81
C VAL A 12 3.81 28.30 13.50
N LEU A 13 3.39 29.35 12.80
CA LEU A 13 3.97 29.72 11.51
C LEU A 13 5.39 30.29 11.65
N ALA A 14 5.71 30.95 12.77
CA ALA A 14 7.07 31.42 13.06
C ALA A 14 8.09 30.27 13.11
N GLU A 15 7.66 29.08 13.53
CA GLU A 15 8.49 27.86 13.54
C GLU A 15 8.48 27.11 12.20
N SER A 16 7.93 27.71 11.13
CA SER A 16 7.80 27.08 9.80
C SER A 16 7.01 25.77 9.81
N VAL A 17 6.07 25.64 10.76
CA VAL A 17 5.18 24.47 10.87
C VAL A 17 3.86 24.78 10.13
N PRO A 18 3.42 23.93 9.17
CA PRO A 18 2.11 24.09 8.54
C PRO A 18 0.97 24.00 9.58
N GLY A 19 0.20 25.08 9.71
CA GLY A 19 -0.91 25.15 10.67
C GLY A 19 -2.27 24.84 10.05
N VAL A 20 -3.14 24.12 10.77
CA VAL A 20 -4.56 23.97 10.44
C VAL A 20 -5.40 24.57 11.57
N VAL A 21 -6.27 25.53 11.25
CA VAL A 21 -7.07 26.22 12.27
C VAL A 21 -8.36 25.47 12.56
N PHE A 22 -8.50 24.94 13.78
CA PHE A 22 -9.73 24.26 14.20
C PHE A 22 -10.62 25.18 15.05
N THR A 23 -11.65 25.77 14.44
CA THR A 23 -12.47 26.85 15.02
C THR A 23 -13.93 26.46 15.22
N ALA A 24 -14.60 27.03 16.22
CA ALA A 24 -16.03 26.80 16.47
C ALA A 24 -16.95 27.66 15.60
N GLN A 25 -16.47 28.83 15.17
CA GLN A 25 -17.20 29.77 14.33
C GLN A 25 -16.31 30.25 13.20
N LEU A 26 -16.93 30.51 12.05
CA LEU A 26 -16.26 31.04 10.88
C LEU A 26 -17.19 32.07 10.22
N ASN A 27 -16.63 33.23 9.90
CA ASN A 27 -17.24 34.24 9.05
C ASN A 27 -16.20 34.67 8.00
N ASP A 28 -16.63 35.39 6.96
CA ASP A 28 -15.77 35.75 5.84
C ASP A 28 -14.54 36.56 6.27
N LYS A 29 -14.69 37.48 7.21
CA LYS A 29 -13.57 38.28 7.75
C LYS A 29 -12.52 37.42 8.44
N LEU A 30 -12.95 36.48 9.27
CA LEU A 30 -12.07 35.56 9.98
C LEU A 30 -11.41 34.58 9.02
N ARG A 31 -12.17 34.07 8.04
CA ARG A 31 -11.64 33.22 6.95
C ARG A 31 -10.50 33.92 6.22
N ASP A 32 -10.74 35.13 5.73
CA ASP A 32 -9.75 35.89 4.96
C ASP A 32 -8.53 36.24 5.82
N SER A 33 -8.74 36.59 7.09
CA SER A 33 -7.65 36.83 8.04
C SER A 33 -6.80 35.57 8.25
N ILE A 34 -7.41 34.41 8.48
CA ILE A 34 -6.70 33.14 8.68
C ILE A 34 -5.91 32.77 7.43
N LEU A 35 -6.53 32.81 6.25
CA LEU A 35 -5.86 32.47 4.99
C LEU A 35 -4.71 33.44 4.67
N SER A 36 -4.87 34.73 4.99
CA SER A 36 -3.82 35.73 4.77
C SER A 36 -2.56 35.49 5.61
N LYS A 37 -2.68 34.81 6.76
CA LYS A 37 -1.54 34.41 7.60
C LYS A 37 -0.72 33.29 6.97
N GLY A 38 -1.27 32.53 6.02
CA GLY A 38 -0.56 31.43 5.36
C GLY A 38 -0.76 30.06 6.01
N VAL A 39 -1.88 29.86 6.72
CA VAL A 39 -2.24 28.53 7.24
C VAL A 39 -2.53 27.55 6.11
N ALA A 40 -2.31 26.26 6.33
CA ALA A 40 -2.65 25.24 5.35
C ALA A 40 -4.16 25.19 5.08
N ASP A 41 -4.97 25.19 6.14
CA ASP A 41 -6.43 25.14 6.04
C ASP A 41 -7.11 25.59 7.35
N TYR A 42 -8.44 25.66 7.34
CA TYR A 42 -9.27 25.85 8.51
C TYR A 42 -10.44 24.86 8.52
N VAL A 43 -10.88 24.45 9.71
CA VAL A 43 -11.94 23.46 9.89
C VAL A 43 -12.89 23.89 10.99
N LEU A 44 -14.20 23.78 10.74
CA LEU A 44 -15.24 24.02 11.73
C LEU A 44 -15.39 22.84 12.70
N LYS A 45 -15.54 23.11 14.00
CA LYS A 45 -15.77 22.13 15.08
C LYS A 45 -17.23 21.64 15.09
N GLN A 46 -17.71 21.09 13.98
CA GLN A 46 -19.11 20.69 13.80
C GLN A 46 -19.29 19.16 13.76
N GLY A 47 -18.96 18.50 14.87
CA GLY A 47 -19.18 17.08 15.06
C GLY A 47 -17.97 16.20 14.73
N ALA A 48 -18.17 14.88 14.82
CA ALA A 48 -17.09 13.88 14.79
C ALA A 48 -16.36 13.82 13.43
N TYR A 49 -17.07 14.05 12.32
CA TYR A 49 -16.47 14.02 10.98
C TYR A 49 -15.34 15.04 10.80
N ASN A 50 -15.48 16.24 11.38
CA ASN A 50 -14.45 17.28 11.25
C ASN A 50 -13.14 16.90 11.95
N ILE A 51 -13.20 16.08 13.00
CA ILE A 51 -11.98 15.54 13.64
C ILE A 51 -11.28 14.60 12.66
N SER A 52 -12.02 13.68 12.03
CA SER A 52 -11.46 12.80 11.00
C SER A 52 -10.89 13.59 9.81
N TYR A 53 -11.56 14.66 9.40
CA TYR A 53 -11.07 15.57 8.36
C TYR A 53 -9.72 16.19 8.75
N VAL A 54 -9.59 16.73 9.98
CA VAL A 54 -8.33 17.30 10.47
C VAL A 54 -7.22 16.24 10.51
N VAL A 55 -7.50 15.02 10.99
CA VAL A 55 -6.51 13.93 11.03
C VAL A 55 -6.03 13.58 9.62
N ASN A 56 -6.95 13.44 8.67
CA ASN A 56 -6.62 13.16 7.28
C ASN A 56 -5.80 14.30 6.65
N MET A 57 -6.18 15.55 6.91
CA MET A 57 -5.47 16.74 6.44
C MET A 57 -4.04 16.79 6.98
N VAL A 58 -3.83 16.57 8.28
CA VAL A 58 -2.49 16.51 8.87
C VAL A 58 -1.66 15.41 8.21
N GLY A 59 -2.25 14.22 8.00
CA GLY A 59 -1.60 13.14 7.26
C GLY A 59 -1.22 13.51 5.83
N ARG A 60 -2.09 14.24 5.11
CA ARG A 60 -1.84 14.75 3.76
C ARG A 60 -0.70 15.78 3.73
N LEU A 61 -0.69 16.74 4.67
CA LEU A 61 0.36 17.75 4.78
C LEU A 61 1.74 17.13 5.05
N LEU A 62 1.80 16.09 5.90
CA LEU A 62 3.05 15.37 6.15
C LEU A 62 3.59 14.69 4.89
N LYS A 63 2.72 14.04 4.12
CA LYS A 63 3.09 13.40 2.85
C LYS A 63 3.49 14.41 1.77
N ASN A 64 2.84 15.57 1.74
CA ASN A 64 3.12 16.62 0.75
C ASN A 64 4.56 17.15 0.82
N ARG A 65 5.22 17.03 1.98
CA ARG A 65 6.61 17.49 2.20
C ARG A 65 7.59 16.97 1.14
N ASP A 66 7.39 15.75 0.68
CA ASP A 66 8.30 15.05 -0.25
C ASP A 66 7.77 15.07 -1.69
N ILE A 67 6.72 15.84 -1.97
CA ILE A 67 6.06 15.91 -3.27
C ILE A 67 6.30 17.26 -3.89
N GLN A 68 6.75 17.26 -5.15
CA GLN A 68 6.87 18.47 -5.94
C GLN A 68 5.59 18.74 -6.74
N ALA A 69 5.24 20.02 -6.84
CA ALA A 69 4.18 20.53 -7.70
C ALA A 69 4.72 21.65 -8.59
N LEU A 70 4.34 21.66 -9.87
CA LEU A 70 4.77 22.66 -10.85
C LEU A 70 3.61 23.57 -11.22
N VAL A 71 3.82 24.89 -11.21
CA VAL A 71 2.87 25.88 -11.72
C VAL A 71 3.38 26.47 -13.02
N VAL A 72 2.61 26.35 -14.09
CA VAL A 72 2.95 26.86 -15.43
C VAL A 72 1.97 27.98 -15.81
N SER A 73 2.47 29.21 -15.92
CA SER A 73 1.68 30.36 -16.35
C SER A 73 2.61 31.49 -16.82
N SER A 74 2.23 32.21 -17.88
CA SER A 74 2.92 33.42 -18.34
C SER A 74 2.69 34.62 -17.40
N ASP A 75 1.55 34.65 -16.70
CA ASP A 75 1.21 35.69 -15.72
C ASP A 75 1.97 35.44 -14.40
N ALA A 76 3.00 36.26 -14.15
CA ALA A 76 3.83 36.13 -12.96
C ALA A 76 3.06 36.31 -11.65
N ALA A 77 2.07 37.21 -11.60
CA ALA A 77 1.30 37.44 -10.38
C ALA A 77 0.42 36.24 -10.06
N LYS A 78 -0.26 35.69 -11.08
CA LYS A 78 -1.07 34.48 -10.94
C LYS A 78 -0.21 33.26 -10.60
N ARG A 79 0.94 33.09 -11.28
CA ARG A 79 1.87 31.98 -11.05
C ARG A 79 2.37 31.96 -9.60
N HIS A 80 2.85 33.10 -9.10
CA HIS A 80 3.30 33.23 -7.70
C HIS A 80 2.16 33.05 -6.69
N GLN A 81 0.94 33.53 -6.99
CA GLN A 81 -0.22 33.35 -6.12
C GLN A 81 -0.57 31.86 -5.96
N ILE A 82 -0.70 31.14 -7.08
CA ILE A 82 -0.99 29.69 -7.07
C ILE A 82 0.16 28.94 -6.39
N GLY A 83 1.40 29.32 -6.67
CA GLY A 83 2.57 28.69 -6.05
C GLY A 83 2.59 28.86 -4.52
N ARG A 84 2.21 30.04 -4.02
CA ARG A 84 2.03 30.25 -2.57
C ARG A 84 0.92 29.37 -1.99
N TRP A 85 -0.23 29.25 -2.66
CA TRP A 85 -1.32 28.40 -2.18
C TRP A 85 -0.91 26.93 -2.10
N LEU A 86 -0.15 26.42 -3.08
CA LEU A 86 0.37 25.04 -3.03
C LEU A 86 1.43 24.86 -1.95
N SER A 87 2.28 25.87 -1.72
CA SER A 87 3.30 25.84 -0.66
C SER A 87 2.67 25.77 0.73
N MET A 88 1.51 26.42 0.94
CA MET A 88 0.73 26.32 2.19
C MET A 88 0.25 24.87 2.47
N GLN A 89 0.11 24.05 1.43
CA GLN A 89 -0.19 22.61 1.55
C GLN A 89 1.08 21.77 1.80
N ASN A 90 2.21 22.40 2.16
CA ASN A 90 3.50 21.77 2.42
C ASN A 90 4.11 21.05 1.20
N LEU A 91 3.71 21.43 -0.01
CA LEU A 91 4.29 20.93 -1.26
C LEU A 91 5.58 21.70 -1.62
N GLN A 92 6.51 21.03 -2.29
CA GLN A 92 7.68 21.68 -2.89
C GLN A 92 7.29 22.28 -4.24
N VAL A 93 7.15 23.59 -4.31
CA VAL A 93 6.62 24.25 -5.51
C VAL A 93 7.74 24.67 -6.45
N LEU A 94 7.60 24.28 -7.70
CA LEU A 94 8.36 24.75 -8.85
C LEU A 94 7.47 25.66 -9.69
N GLU A 95 8.08 26.64 -10.36
CA GLU A 95 7.38 27.55 -11.25
C GLU A 95 8.03 27.51 -12.64
N ALA A 96 7.21 27.61 -13.68
CA ALA A 96 7.64 27.78 -15.05
C ALA A 96 6.83 28.90 -15.71
N GLN A 97 7.50 29.77 -16.45
CA GLN A 97 6.83 30.87 -17.17
C GLN A 97 6.29 30.43 -18.53
N ASN A 98 6.76 29.31 -19.06
CA ASN A 98 6.42 28.81 -20.38
C ASN A 98 6.46 27.27 -20.47
N GLY A 99 5.99 26.71 -21.59
CA GLY A 99 5.86 25.28 -21.80
C GLY A 99 7.20 24.55 -21.94
N GLU A 100 8.18 25.13 -22.62
CA GLU A 100 9.53 24.53 -22.76
C GLU A 100 10.23 24.38 -21.40
N GLU A 101 10.16 25.41 -20.53
CA GLU A 101 10.68 25.32 -19.16
C GLU A 101 9.94 24.25 -18.35
N ALA A 102 8.62 24.15 -18.50
CA ALA A 102 7.82 23.14 -17.82
C ALA A 102 8.21 21.71 -18.23
N LEU A 103 8.46 21.46 -19.52
CA LEU A 103 8.91 20.17 -20.03
C LEU A 103 10.34 19.85 -19.55
N ALA A 104 11.23 20.83 -19.49
CA ALA A 104 12.57 20.65 -18.95
C ALA A 104 12.56 20.28 -17.46
N LEU A 105 11.71 20.93 -16.66
CA LEU A 105 11.51 20.58 -15.25
C LEU A 105 10.91 19.18 -15.09
N LEU A 106 9.88 18.83 -15.88
CA LEU A 106 9.28 17.49 -15.85
C LEU A 106 10.31 16.39 -16.14
N ALA A 107 11.21 16.60 -17.10
CA ALA A 107 12.26 15.63 -17.43
C ALA A 107 13.25 15.42 -16.27
N ARG A 108 13.60 16.51 -15.58
CA ARG A 108 14.62 16.55 -14.52
C ARG A 108 14.10 16.05 -13.16
N GLU A 109 12.89 16.44 -12.78
CA GLU A 109 12.36 16.33 -11.42
C GLU A 109 11.54 15.06 -11.20
N LYS A 110 12.14 14.03 -10.60
CA LYS A 110 11.50 12.71 -10.41
C LYS A 110 10.44 12.66 -9.31
N SER A 111 10.42 13.65 -8.42
CA SER A 111 9.41 13.82 -7.35
C SER A 111 8.21 14.67 -7.76
N LEU A 112 8.17 15.14 -9.01
CA LEU A 112 7.03 15.89 -9.53
C LEU A 112 5.81 14.98 -9.66
N ARG A 113 4.70 15.34 -8.99
CA ARG A 113 3.44 14.56 -9.01
C ARG A 113 2.21 15.39 -9.36
N ALA A 114 2.32 16.72 -9.37
CA ALA A 114 1.24 17.61 -9.77
C ALA A 114 1.77 18.73 -10.69
N VAL A 115 1.04 19.05 -11.74
CA VAL A 115 1.29 20.20 -12.61
C VAL A 115 0.00 20.99 -12.77
N ILE A 116 0.08 22.30 -12.58
CA ILE A 116 -1.01 23.25 -12.75
C ILE A 116 -0.71 24.06 -14.00
N VAL A 117 -1.55 23.96 -15.03
CA VAL A 117 -1.29 24.54 -16.36
C VAL A 117 -2.32 25.62 -16.66
N ASP A 118 -1.87 26.87 -16.78
CA ASP A 118 -2.72 27.97 -17.23
C ASP A 118 -3.02 27.89 -18.72
N PHE A 119 -4.19 28.38 -19.14
CA PHE A 119 -4.58 28.42 -20.55
C PHE A 119 -3.76 29.46 -21.36
N GLY A 120 -3.23 30.50 -20.71
CA GLY A 120 -2.58 31.64 -21.38
C GLY A 120 -1.08 31.51 -21.63
N ILE A 121 -0.52 30.30 -21.78
CA ILE A 121 0.91 30.12 -22.03
C ILE A 121 1.24 30.50 -23.49
N GLU A 122 2.35 31.22 -23.70
CA GLU A 122 2.64 31.90 -24.98
C GLU A 122 3.38 31.03 -26.02
N ASP A 123 4.28 30.15 -25.60
CA ASP A 123 5.20 29.42 -26.50
C ASP A 123 4.61 28.14 -27.09
N ILE A 124 3.82 27.41 -26.30
CA ILE A 124 3.15 26.18 -26.71
C ILE A 124 1.69 26.27 -26.29
N PRO A 125 0.72 25.96 -27.17
CA PRO A 125 -0.68 25.87 -26.78
C PRO A 125 -0.86 24.91 -25.61
N SER A 126 -1.56 25.34 -24.55
CA SER A 126 -1.60 24.60 -23.28
C SER A 126 -2.13 23.17 -23.41
N PHE A 127 -3.08 22.91 -24.31
CA PHE A 127 -3.57 21.55 -24.61
C PHE A 127 -2.51 20.68 -25.31
N SER A 128 -1.63 21.27 -26.12
CA SER A 128 -0.48 20.57 -26.73
C SER A 128 0.60 20.30 -25.71
N LEU A 129 0.84 21.22 -24.76
CA LEU A 129 1.76 21.01 -23.64
C LEU A 129 1.33 19.80 -22.80
N ILE A 130 0.04 19.72 -22.44
CA ILE A 130 -0.50 18.58 -21.69
C ILE A 130 -0.31 17.27 -22.48
N SER A 131 -0.62 17.26 -23.77
CA SER A 131 -0.39 16.09 -24.62
C SER A 131 1.08 15.65 -24.61
N ARG A 132 2.03 16.59 -24.72
CA ARG A 132 3.47 16.28 -24.64
C ARG A 132 3.90 15.74 -23.27
N MET A 133 3.38 16.30 -22.18
CA MET A 133 3.64 15.77 -20.84
C MET A 133 3.14 14.31 -20.73
N ARG A 134 2.01 13.99 -21.36
CA ARG A 134 1.43 12.63 -21.38
C ARG A 134 2.20 11.62 -22.22
N GLU A 135 3.10 12.05 -23.12
CA GLU A 135 4.02 11.13 -23.82
C GLU A 135 5.04 10.50 -22.87
N SER A 136 5.36 11.16 -21.76
CA SER A 136 6.40 10.73 -20.80
C SER A 136 5.88 10.40 -19.40
N SER A 137 4.62 10.72 -19.08
CA SER A 137 4.04 10.48 -17.76
C SER A 137 2.55 10.18 -17.84
N SER A 138 2.13 9.04 -17.29
CA SER A 138 0.72 8.66 -17.29
C SER A 138 -0.10 9.46 -16.26
N ALA A 139 -1.43 9.40 -16.36
CA ALA A 139 -2.33 10.07 -15.42
C ALA A 139 -2.24 9.47 -13.99
N GLU A 140 -1.79 8.22 -13.88
CA GLU A 140 -1.56 7.53 -12.62
C GLU A 140 -0.21 7.87 -11.96
N GLU A 141 0.67 8.59 -12.66
CA GLU A 141 1.98 9.00 -12.16
C GLU A 141 2.07 10.51 -11.93
N LEU A 142 1.39 11.29 -12.77
CA LEU A 142 1.44 12.75 -12.76
C LEU A 142 0.03 13.35 -12.92
N ALA A 143 -0.44 14.04 -11.88
CA ALA A 143 -1.66 14.81 -11.96
C ALA A 143 -1.41 16.08 -12.77
N ILE A 144 -2.26 16.36 -13.76
CA ILE A 144 -2.21 17.62 -14.51
C ILE A 144 -3.56 18.31 -14.38
N ILE A 145 -3.59 19.51 -13.82
CA ILE A 145 -4.80 20.30 -13.61
C ILE A 145 -4.73 21.53 -14.49
N GLY A 146 -5.66 21.63 -15.44
CA GLY A 146 -5.76 22.81 -16.31
C GLY A 146 -6.51 23.95 -15.61
N ILE A 147 -6.08 25.19 -15.83
CA ILE A 147 -6.83 26.39 -15.42
C ILE A 147 -7.48 27.01 -16.65
N SER A 148 -8.80 26.92 -16.73
CA SER A 148 -9.61 27.57 -17.75
C SER A 148 -10.16 28.92 -17.25
N ASN A 149 -10.86 29.65 -18.12
CA ASN A 149 -11.52 30.91 -17.80
C ASN A 149 -13.06 30.73 -17.82
N VAL A 150 -13.79 31.49 -17.01
CA VAL A 150 -15.27 31.54 -17.01
C VAL A 150 -15.87 31.88 -18.37
N ASN A 151 -15.14 32.62 -19.21
CA ASN A 151 -15.62 33.11 -20.49
C ASN A 151 -15.64 32.05 -21.61
N ASP A 152 -14.93 30.93 -21.44
CA ASP A 152 -14.86 29.90 -22.46
C ASP A 152 -14.84 28.50 -21.85
N ARG A 153 -16.01 27.86 -21.85
CA ARG A 153 -16.19 26.48 -21.36
C ARG A 153 -15.55 25.43 -22.27
N SER A 154 -15.25 25.75 -23.53
CA SER A 154 -14.62 24.81 -24.46
C SER A 154 -13.18 24.49 -24.05
N VAL A 155 -12.47 25.45 -23.43
CA VAL A 155 -11.11 25.29 -22.93
C VAL A 155 -11.00 24.10 -21.97
N GLY A 156 -11.91 24.01 -21.00
CA GLY A 156 -11.91 22.91 -20.04
C GLY A 156 -12.13 21.54 -20.71
N ILE A 157 -12.98 21.48 -21.74
CA ILE A 157 -13.19 20.26 -22.52
C ILE A 157 -11.90 19.86 -23.24
N HIS A 158 -11.20 20.81 -23.86
CA HIS A 158 -9.94 20.56 -24.54
C HIS A 158 -8.85 20.05 -23.60
N PHE A 159 -8.74 20.59 -22.38
CA PHE A 159 -7.81 20.08 -21.37
C PHE A 159 -8.05 18.61 -21.03
N VAL A 160 -9.30 18.24 -20.74
CA VAL A 160 -9.64 16.84 -20.44
C VAL A 160 -9.34 15.95 -21.65
N LYS A 161 -9.66 16.39 -22.87
CA LYS A 161 -9.38 15.62 -24.10
C LYS A 161 -7.90 15.48 -24.42
N SER A 162 -7.06 16.40 -23.93
CA SER A 162 -5.60 16.32 -24.01
C SER A 162 -4.95 15.51 -22.89
N GLY A 163 -5.73 15.03 -21.91
CA GLY A 163 -5.24 14.18 -20.82
C GLY A 163 -5.02 14.90 -19.48
N ALA A 164 -5.59 16.09 -19.28
CA ALA A 164 -5.68 16.68 -17.94
C ALA A 164 -6.49 15.77 -17.01
N SER A 165 -6.02 15.65 -15.77
CA SER A 165 -6.68 14.89 -14.70
C SER A 165 -7.91 15.62 -14.16
N ASP A 166 -7.86 16.95 -14.11
CA ASP A 166 -8.97 17.80 -13.68
C ASP A 166 -8.83 19.22 -14.28
N VAL A 167 -9.85 20.07 -14.10
CA VAL A 167 -9.85 21.47 -14.57
C VAL A 167 -10.42 22.39 -13.50
N LEU A 168 -9.77 23.53 -13.30
CA LEU A 168 -10.22 24.65 -12.47
C LEU A 168 -10.66 25.83 -13.33
N VAL A 169 -11.71 26.54 -12.93
CA VAL A 169 -12.20 27.72 -13.66
C VAL A 169 -11.81 28.99 -12.90
N TYR A 170 -10.91 29.80 -13.47
CA TYR A 170 -10.46 31.05 -12.86
C TYR A 170 -11.51 32.16 -13.02
N PRO A 171 -11.76 33.00 -11.97
CA PRO A 171 -11.15 32.97 -10.64
C PRO A 171 -11.75 31.89 -9.73
N PHE A 172 -10.90 31.23 -8.93
CA PHE A 172 -11.29 30.22 -7.94
C PHE A 172 -10.64 30.51 -6.58
N PRO A 173 -11.26 30.06 -5.47
CA PRO A 173 -10.67 30.20 -4.13
C PRO A 173 -9.58 29.14 -3.88
N PRO A 174 -8.60 29.39 -2.99
CA PRO A 174 -7.51 28.44 -2.72
C PRO A 174 -8.00 27.07 -2.28
N GLU A 175 -9.11 27.00 -1.55
CA GLU A 175 -9.71 25.75 -1.08
C GLU A 175 -10.08 24.82 -2.24
N GLU A 176 -10.52 25.37 -3.38
CA GLU A 176 -10.84 24.56 -4.55
C GLU A 176 -9.57 23.94 -5.14
N LEU A 177 -8.49 24.73 -5.26
CA LEU A 177 -7.19 24.24 -5.72
C LEU A 177 -6.65 23.14 -4.79
N HIS A 178 -6.66 23.40 -3.48
CA HIS A 178 -6.18 22.44 -2.48
C HIS A 178 -6.94 21.12 -2.56
N CYS A 179 -8.27 21.18 -2.65
CA CYS A 179 -9.12 20.01 -2.79
C CYS A 179 -8.76 19.18 -4.04
N ARG A 180 -8.62 19.84 -5.19
CA ARG A 180 -8.33 19.17 -6.48
C ARG A 180 -6.95 18.53 -6.50
N VAL A 181 -5.95 19.23 -5.99
CA VAL A 181 -4.57 18.75 -5.94
C VAL A 181 -4.46 17.59 -4.95
N ASN A 182 -4.93 17.75 -3.71
CA ASN A 182 -4.84 16.70 -2.70
C ASN A 182 -5.58 15.43 -3.13
N ARG A 183 -6.78 15.57 -3.73
CA ARG A 183 -7.52 14.42 -4.28
C ARG A 183 -6.75 13.71 -5.39
N SER A 184 -6.12 14.45 -6.30
CA SER A 184 -5.34 13.87 -7.39
C SER A 184 -4.11 13.14 -6.87
N LEU A 185 -3.41 13.71 -5.88
CA LEU A 185 -2.27 13.06 -5.24
C LEU A 185 -2.67 11.80 -4.46
N GLU A 186 -3.82 11.83 -3.77
CA GLU A 186 -4.37 10.64 -3.10
C GLU A 186 -4.68 9.51 -4.08
N LEU A 187 -5.24 9.82 -5.26
CA LEU A 187 -5.51 8.81 -6.29
C LEU A 187 -4.22 8.18 -6.82
N ILE A 188 -3.18 8.98 -7.05
CA ILE A 188 -1.86 8.50 -7.46
C ILE A 188 -1.28 7.56 -6.39
N GLU A 189 -1.32 7.95 -5.12
CA GLU A 189 -0.86 7.11 -4.01
C GLU A 189 -1.63 5.78 -3.91
N GLN A 190 -2.95 5.82 -4.04
CA GLN A 190 -3.78 4.62 -4.04
C GLN A 190 -3.45 3.69 -5.20
N PHE A 191 -3.19 4.24 -6.38
CA PHE A 191 -2.78 3.46 -7.55
C PHE A 191 -1.45 2.75 -7.31
N PHE A 192 -0.43 3.45 -6.82
CA PHE A 192 0.86 2.82 -6.50
C PHE A 192 0.73 1.76 -5.41
N ARG A 193 -0.10 1.99 -4.39
CA ARG A 193 -0.37 1.00 -3.35
C ARG A 193 -1.06 -0.25 -3.89
N LEU A 194 -2.02 -0.10 -4.79
CA LEU A 194 -2.68 -1.22 -5.46
C LEU A 194 -1.72 -2.00 -6.34
N LYS A 195 -0.85 -1.30 -7.09
CA LYS A 195 0.17 -1.91 -7.94
C LYS A 195 1.16 -2.73 -7.13
N GLU A 196 1.62 -2.19 -6.00
CA GLU A 196 2.50 -2.90 -5.06
C GLU A 196 1.82 -4.14 -4.48
N LEU A 197 0.58 -4.02 -3.99
CA LEU A 197 -0.18 -5.15 -3.47
C LEU A 197 -0.39 -6.25 -4.54
N ASN A 198 -0.66 -5.85 -5.78
CA ASN A 198 -0.81 -6.79 -6.89
C ASN A 198 0.53 -7.48 -7.26
N ALA A 199 1.65 -6.75 -7.18
CA ALA A 199 2.98 -7.34 -7.38
C ALA A 199 3.31 -8.37 -6.29
N GLN A 200 3.00 -8.07 -5.03
CA GLN A 200 3.14 -9.00 -3.92
C GLN A 200 2.26 -10.25 -4.11
N LYS A 201 1.00 -10.08 -4.53
CA LYS A 201 0.10 -11.19 -4.87
C LYS A 201 0.66 -12.06 -5.99
N ASN A 202 1.14 -11.46 -7.08
CA ASN A 202 1.73 -12.20 -8.20
C ASN A 202 2.99 -12.95 -7.79
N LYS A 203 3.81 -12.38 -6.90
CA LYS A 203 4.99 -13.04 -6.34
C LYS A 203 4.59 -14.29 -5.53
N LEU A 204 3.57 -14.18 -4.67
CA LEU A 204 3.04 -15.32 -3.92
C LEU A 204 2.51 -16.42 -4.86
N MET A 205 1.73 -16.05 -5.88
CA MET A 205 1.24 -17.01 -6.88
C MET A 205 2.38 -17.69 -7.66
N GLY A 206 3.43 -16.93 -8.01
CA GLY A 206 4.62 -17.47 -8.67
C GLY A 206 5.37 -18.48 -7.80
N MET A 207 5.50 -18.21 -6.49
CA MET A 207 6.09 -19.14 -5.52
C MET A 207 5.24 -20.41 -5.40
N ALA A 208 3.93 -20.30 -5.23
CA ALA A 208 3.04 -21.45 -5.17
C ALA A 208 3.13 -22.32 -6.43
N ALA A 209 3.15 -21.72 -7.61
CA ALA A 209 3.29 -22.45 -8.87
C ALA A 209 4.65 -23.18 -8.98
N HIS A 210 5.73 -22.56 -8.50
CA HIS A 210 7.04 -23.20 -8.43
C HIS A 210 7.01 -24.42 -7.48
N ASP A 211 6.44 -24.25 -6.31
CA ASP A 211 6.41 -25.28 -5.26
C ASP A 211 5.49 -26.44 -5.62
N ILE A 212 4.45 -26.21 -6.44
CA ILE A 212 3.62 -27.26 -7.06
C ILE A 212 4.39 -28.01 -8.15
N ARG A 213 5.23 -27.33 -8.94
CA ARG A 213 5.95 -27.95 -10.07
C ARG A 213 6.94 -29.03 -9.62
N GLY A 214 7.58 -28.84 -8.45
CA GLY A 214 8.51 -29.81 -7.86
C GLY A 214 7.92 -31.22 -7.68
N PRO A 215 6.90 -31.39 -6.82
CA PRO A 215 6.25 -32.69 -6.59
C PRO A 215 5.64 -33.26 -7.88
N VAL A 216 5.00 -32.44 -8.72
CA VAL A 216 4.48 -32.89 -10.03
C VAL A 216 5.58 -33.40 -10.95
N GLY A 217 6.74 -32.74 -10.96
CA GLY A 217 7.92 -33.17 -11.69
C GLY A 217 8.46 -34.51 -11.19
N ASN A 218 8.55 -34.69 -9.87
CA ASN A 218 9.00 -35.95 -9.24
C ASN A 218 8.06 -37.11 -9.58
N MET A 219 6.74 -36.90 -9.47
CA MET A 219 5.74 -37.90 -9.85
C MET A 219 5.85 -38.27 -11.34
N SER A 220 5.99 -37.27 -12.21
CA SER A 220 6.09 -37.48 -13.66
C SER A 220 7.39 -38.20 -14.07
N MET A 221 8.49 -37.96 -13.36
CA MET A 221 9.77 -38.63 -13.59
C MET A 221 9.70 -40.07 -13.10
N ALA A 222 9.22 -40.31 -11.87
CA ALA A 222 9.09 -41.64 -11.31
C ALA A 222 8.12 -42.51 -12.12
N GLY A 223 6.97 -41.95 -12.52
CA GLY A 223 6.01 -42.63 -13.39
C GLY A 223 6.57 -43.00 -14.77
N ARG A 224 7.48 -42.19 -15.33
CA ARG A 224 8.21 -42.55 -16.57
C ARG A 224 9.20 -43.67 -16.35
N MET A 225 9.96 -43.63 -15.25
CA MET A 225 10.92 -44.70 -14.91
C MET A 225 10.22 -46.04 -14.68
N LEU A 226 9.03 -46.04 -14.06
CA LEU A 226 8.21 -47.24 -13.85
C LEU A 226 7.80 -47.96 -15.15
N ARG A 227 7.85 -47.30 -16.30
CA ARG A 227 7.56 -47.91 -17.61
C ARG A 227 8.74 -48.66 -18.23
N SER A 228 9.91 -48.64 -17.59
CA SER A 228 11.09 -49.37 -18.09
C SER A 228 10.98 -50.87 -17.81
N ASP A 229 11.29 -51.71 -18.79
CA ASP A 229 11.24 -53.18 -18.66
C ASP A 229 12.36 -53.76 -17.76
N LYS A 230 13.34 -52.95 -17.35
CA LYS A 230 14.54 -53.38 -16.61
C LYS A 230 14.69 -52.70 -15.25
N ILE A 231 13.68 -52.77 -14.40
CA ILE A 231 13.72 -52.24 -13.02
C ILE A 231 13.51 -53.36 -12.00
N SER A 232 14.35 -53.39 -10.96
CA SER A 232 14.21 -54.32 -9.84
C SER A 232 12.97 -54.00 -9.00
N ALA A 233 12.49 -55.00 -8.23
CA ALA A 233 11.37 -54.80 -7.29
C ALA A 233 11.69 -53.69 -6.27
N ALA A 234 12.90 -53.70 -5.69
CA ALA A 234 13.33 -52.65 -4.76
C ALA A 234 13.31 -51.24 -5.38
N LYS A 235 13.73 -51.10 -6.65
CA LYS A 235 13.68 -49.79 -7.33
C LYS A 235 12.25 -49.38 -7.68
N ARG A 236 11.37 -50.34 -7.96
CA ARG A 236 9.95 -50.10 -8.19
C ARG A 236 9.29 -49.55 -6.92
N ASP A 237 9.56 -50.14 -5.76
CA ASP A 237 9.03 -49.68 -4.48
C ASP A 237 9.52 -48.26 -4.16
N GLU A 238 10.82 -47.97 -4.36
CA GLU A 238 11.37 -46.61 -4.18
C GLU A 238 10.66 -45.57 -5.09
N LEU A 239 10.36 -45.93 -6.35
CA LEU A 239 9.64 -45.05 -7.26
C LEU A 239 8.18 -44.82 -6.84
N PHE A 240 7.52 -45.85 -6.28
CA PHE A 240 6.18 -45.67 -5.69
C PHE A 240 6.23 -44.76 -4.47
N ASP A 241 7.23 -44.91 -3.60
CA ASP A 241 7.41 -44.04 -2.45
C ASP A 241 7.62 -42.59 -2.89
N ILE A 242 8.42 -42.33 -3.92
CA ILE A 242 8.61 -40.98 -4.49
C ILE A 242 7.28 -40.38 -4.97
N ILE A 243 6.44 -41.18 -5.63
CA ILE A 243 5.12 -40.72 -6.10
C ILE A 243 4.21 -40.38 -4.91
N GLN A 244 4.16 -41.25 -3.89
CA GLN A 244 3.31 -41.03 -2.72
C GLN A 244 3.73 -39.79 -1.94
N HIS A 245 5.02 -39.65 -1.62
CA HIS A 245 5.52 -38.48 -0.90
C HIS A 245 5.27 -37.19 -1.68
N ALA A 246 5.46 -37.20 -3.01
CA ALA A 246 5.16 -36.05 -3.85
C ALA A 246 3.66 -35.73 -3.91
N GLY A 247 2.78 -36.73 -3.84
CA GLY A 247 1.33 -36.55 -3.72
C GLY A 247 0.92 -35.91 -2.40
N ASP A 248 1.48 -36.40 -1.29
CA ASP A 248 1.25 -35.85 0.05
C ASP A 248 1.74 -34.40 0.16
N ASP A 249 2.92 -34.10 -0.38
CA ASP A 249 3.45 -32.73 -0.46
C ASP A 249 2.53 -31.80 -1.24
N LEU A 250 2.00 -32.26 -2.38
CA LEU A 250 1.08 -31.47 -3.19
C LEU A 250 -0.24 -31.21 -2.46
N MET A 251 -0.79 -32.21 -1.78
CA MET A 251 -2.01 -32.05 -0.98
C MET A 251 -1.82 -31.08 0.18
N ARG A 252 -0.66 -31.14 0.85
CA ARG A 252 -0.30 -30.18 1.90
C ARG A 252 -0.24 -28.75 1.35
N LEU A 253 0.47 -28.52 0.24
CA LEU A 253 0.56 -27.21 -0.41
C LEU A 253 -0.81 -26.68 -0.87
N LEU A 254 -1.67 -27.55 -1.39
CA LEU A 254 -3.02 -27.18 -1.79
C LEU A 254 -3.84 -26.69 -0.59
N ASN A 255 -3.80 -27.42 0.52
CA ASN A 255 -4.50 -27.04 1.75
C ASN A 255 -3.96 -25.72 2.33
N GLU A 256 -2.64 -25.52 2.33
CA GLU A 256 -2.01 -24.27 2.75
C GLU A 256 -2.50 -23.09 1.90
N LEU A 257 -2.61 -23.27 0.58
CA LEU A 257 -3.12 -22.23 -0.34
C LEU A 257 -4.60 -21.91 -0.10
N LEU A 258 -5.42 -22.93 0.15
CA LEU A 258 -6.84 -22.75 0.49
C LEU A 258 -7.02 -22.02 1.81
N ASP A 259 -6.18 -22.31 2.81
CA ASP A 259 -6.20 -21.63 4.10
C ASP A 259 -5.81 -20.15 3.97
N VAL A 260 -4.75 -19.83 3.20
CA VAL A 260 -4.37 -18.43 2.91
C VAL A 260 -5.52 -17.69 2.22
N SER A 261 -6.15 -18.30 1.21
CA SER A 261 -7.30 -17.72 0.50
C SER A 261 -8.50 -17.46 1.42
N ALA A 262 -8.81 -18.40 2.33
CA ALA A 262 -9.88 -18.24 3.31
C ALA A 262 -9.58 -17.11 4.32
N ILE A 263 -8.32 -16.93 4.69
CA ILE A 263 -7.88 -15.83 5.57
C ILE A 263 -7.99 -14.48 4.85
N GLU A 264 -7.44 -14.35 3.64
CA GLU A 264 -7.45 -13.09 2.88
C GLU A 264 -8.87 -12.62 2.52
N SER A 265 -9.79 -13.55 2.27
CA SER A 265 -11.19 -13.24 1.97
C SER A 265 -12.05 -12.96 3.21
N GLY A 266 -11.48 -13.07 4.42
CA GLY A 266 -12.22 -12.95 5.68
C GLY A 266 -13.26 -14.07 5.89
N GLN A 267 -13.15 -15.17 5.15
CA GLN A 267 -14.08 -16.31 5.21
C GLN A 267 -13.66 -17.35 6.25
N LEU A 268 -12.46 -17.23 6.83
CA LEU A 268 -12.00 -18.11 7.89
C LEU A 268 -12.90 -17.97 9.13
N ARG A 269 -13.75 -18.96 9.35
CA ARG A 269 -14.55 -19.09 10.57
C ARG A 269 -13.87 -20.04 11.53
N LEU A 270 -13.41 -19.51 12.66
CA LEU A 270 -12.87 -20.32 13.75
C LEU A 270 -14.00 -21.07 14.44
N ARG A 271 -13.79 -22.36 14.72
CA ARG A 271 -14.69 -23.17 15.53
C ARG A 271 -14.09 -23.26 16.92
N THR A 272 -14.42 -22.29 17.77
CA THR A 272 -13.84 -22.23 19.11
C THR A 272 -14.56 -23.17 20.08
N SER A 273 -13.79 -23.85 20.91
CA SER A 273 -14.24 -24.66 22.02
C SER A 273 -13.23 -24.57 23.16
N GLU A 274 -13.63 -25.00 24.35
CA GLU A 274 -12.71 -25.16 25.47
C GLU A 274 -11.99 -26.51 25.33
N PHE A 275 -10.65 -26.50 25.44
CA PHE A 275 -9.84 -27.71 25.36
C PHE A 275 -8.51 -27.53 26.13
N ASN A 276 -7.85 -28.64 26.43
CA ASN A 276 -6.56 -28.65 27.12
C ASN A 276 -5.40 -28.61 26.12
N LEU A 277 -4.70 -27.48 26.07
CA LEU A 277 -3.58 -27.22 25.17
C LEU A 277 -2.37 -28.11 25.45
N ALA A 278 -2.08 -28.42 26.73
CA ALA A 278 -0.99 -29.32 27.10
C ALA A 278 -1.22 -30.74 26.55
N GLN A 279 -2.46 -31.21 26.58
CA GLN A 279 -2.84 -32.50 25.98
C GLN A 279 -2.73 -32.48 24.45
N LEU A 280 -3.15 -31.40 23.80
CA LEU A 280 -3.01 -31.23 22.34
C LEU A 280 -1.53 -31.28 21.93
N VAL A 281 -0.66 -30.47 22.54
CA VAL A 281 0.79 -30.47 22.28
C VAL A 281 1.39 -31.85 22.52
N GLY A 282 1.06 -32.49 23.64
CA GLY A 282 1.51 -33.84 23.95
C GLY A 282 1.12 -34.87 22.88
N LYS A 283 -0.10 -34.77 22.32
CA LYS A 283 -0.56 -35.63 21.22
C LYS A 283 0.23 -35.39 19.93
N ARG A 284 0.50 -34.12 19.58
CA ARG A 284 1.24 -33.78 18.35
C ARG A 284 2.71 -34.16 18.43
N VAL A 285 3.37 -33.93 19.55
CA VAL A 285 4.77 -34.35 19.73
C VAL A 285 4.94 -35.86 19.63
N ARG A 286 4.04 -36.63 20.28
CA ARG A 286 4.06 -38.11 20.14
C ARG A 286 3.91 -38.56 18.70
N PHE A 287 3.11 -37.86 17.89
CA PHE A 287 2.95 -38.15 16.47
C PHE A 287 4.25 -37.95 15.68
N TYR A 288 5.01 -36.88 15.98
CA TYR A 288 6.28 -36.57 15.31
C TYR A 288 7.51 -37.29 15.90
N GLN A 289 7.36 -38.05 16.99
CA GLN A 289 8.48 -38.71 17.68
C GLN A 289 9.28 -39.63 16.74
N THR A 290 8.58 -40.45 15.93
CA THR A 290 9.21 -41.38 14.99
C THR A 290 9.98 -40.65 13.89
N ALA A 291 9.42 -39.57 13.34
CA ALA A 291 10.07 -38.76 12.32
C ALA A 291 11.32 -38.05 12.85
N ALA A 292 11.28 -37.55 14.09
CA ALA A 292 12.45 -36.97 14.76
C ALA A 292 13.55 -38.02 14.99
N GLN A 293 13.18 -39.23 15.45
CA GLN A 293 14.12 -40.34 15.67
C GLN A 293 14.86 -40.77 14.40
N GLN A 294 14.19 -40.75 13.23
CA GLN A 294 14.84 -41.06 11.95
C GLN A 294 15.98 -40.10 11.59
N LYS A 295 15.99 -38.88 12.16
CA LYS A 295 17.08 -37.90 12.02
C LYS A 295 17.98 -37.79 13.27
N ASN A 296 17.86 -38.70 14.24
CA ASN A 296 18.49 -38.60 15.55
C ASN A 296 18.21 -37.27 16.28
N ILE A 297 17.04 -36.68 16.05
CA ILE A 297 16.62 -35.46 16.76
C ILE A 297 15.89 -35.85 18.04
N ARG A 298 16.34 -35.30 19.18
CA ARG A 298 15.69 -35.49 20.47
C ARG A 298 14.55 -34.48 20.62
N LEU A 299 13.31 -34.92 20.43
CA LEU A 299 12.13 -34.10 20.61
C LEU A 299 11.64 -34.18 22.07
N VAL A 300 11.72 -33.07 22.79
CA VAL A 300 11.43 -32.98 24.23
C VAL A 300 10.28 -32.01 24.48
N ILE A 301 9.31 -32.41 25.30
CA ILE A 301 8.33 -31.50 25.89
C ILE A 301 8.77 -31.20 27.31
N GLN A 302 8.86 -29.93 27.68
CA GLN A 302 9.00 -29.55 29.08
C GLN A 302 7.72 -29.89 29.85
N PRO A 303 7.82 -30.40 31.10
CA PRO A 303 6.66 -30.66 31.93
C PRO A 303 5.76 -29.43 31.95
N THR A 304 4.52 -29.59 31.49
CA THR A 304 3.53 -28.52 31.45
C THR A 304 2.32 -28.96 32.26
N GLU A 305 1.83 -28.08 33.12
CA GLU A 305 0.56 -28.27 33.80
C GLU A 305 -0.62 -28.24 32.81
N ASP A 306 -1.78 -28.74 33.24
CA ASP A 306 -3.00 -28.65 32.43
C ASP A 306 -3.33 -27.18 32.13
N CYS A 307 -3.30 -26.84 30.84
CA CYS A 307 -3.56 -25.49 30.35
C CYS A 307 -4.86 -25.48 29.53
N TRP A 308 -5.94 -25.01 30.12
CA TRP A 308 -7.24 -24.91 29.45
C TRP A 308 -7.36 -23.57 28.72
N VAL A 309 -7.71 -23.64 27.43
CA VAL A 309 -7.82 -22.47 26.55
C VAL A 309 -9.13 -22.51 25.78
N HIS A 310 -9.63 -21.33 25.41
CA HIS A 310 -10.78 -21.18 24.51
C HIS A 310 -10.28 -20.83 23.11
N GLY A 311 -10.41 -21.74 22.15
CA GLY A 311 -9.88 -21.55 20.81
C GLY A 311 -10.28 -22.68 19.86
N ASP A 312 -9.80 -22.61 18.61
CA ASP A 312 -9.99 -23.68 17.64
C ASP A 312 -8.88 -24.72 17.78
N GLU A 313 -9.20 -25.87 18.40
CA GLU A 313 -8.25 -26.97 18.66
C GLU A 313 -7.60 -27.45 17.35
N GLY A 314 -8.36 -27.51 16.26
CA GLY A 314 -7.87 -27.96 14.96
C GLY A 314 -6.84 -26.99 14.38
N ARG A 315 -7.14 -25.69 14.38
CA ARG A 315 -6.23 -24.64 13.87
C ARG A 315 -4.98 -24.49 14.73
N LEU A 316 -5.11 -24.53 16.06
CA LEU A 316 -3.94 -24.52 16.95
C LEU A 316 -3.10 -25.79 16.76
N GLY A 317 -3.74 -26.95 16.54
CA GLY A 317 -3.05 -28.18 16.16
C GLY A 317 -2.22 -28.03 14.88
N GLN A 318 -2.77 -27.40 13.84
CA GLN A 318 -2.04 -27.12 12.60
C GLN A 318 -0.81 -26.21 12.82
N VAL A 319 -0.94 -25.16 13.65
CA VAL A 319 0.19 -24.29 14.00
C VAL A 319 1.31 -25.10 14.67
N ILE A 320 0.94 -25.95 15.64
CA ILE A 320 1.89 -26.83 16.33
C ILE A 320 2.56 -27.80 15.36
N ASP A 321 1.78 -28.45 14.49
CA ASP A 321 2.28 -29.39 13.47
C ASP A 321 3.27 -28.69 12.50
N ASN A 322 2.99 -27.44 12.09
CA ASN A 322 3.88 -26.63 11.26
C ASN A 322 5.18 -26.27 11.98
N LEU A 323 5.13 -25.93 13.26
CA LEU A 323 6.32 -25.61 14.06
C LEU A 323 7.20 -26.84 14.28
N ILE A 324 6.62 -27.97 14.69
CA ILE A 324 7.35 -29.22 14.94
C ILE A 324 7.97 -29.75 13.64
N SER A 325 7.19 -29.81 12.56
CA SER A 325 7.70 -30.30 11.28
C SER A 325 8.83 -29.43 10.73
N ASN A 326 8.74 -28.10 10.85
CA ASN A 326 9.83 -27.19 10.49
C ASN A 326 11.07 -27.41 11.38
N ALA A 327 10.90 -27.56 12.69
CA ALA A 327 12.02 -27.82 13.59
C ALA A 327 12.76 -29.11 13.21
N ILE A 328 12.05 -30.20 12.91
CA ILE A 328 12.65 -31.47 12.47
C ILE A 328 13.29 -31.34 11.08
N LYS A 329 12.65 -30.60 10.16
CA LYS A 329 13.12 -30.46 8.79
C LYS A 329 14.44 -29.67 8.72
N TYR A 330 14.53 -28.57 9.47
CA TYR A 330 15.62 -27.60 9.36
C TYR A 330 16.70 -27.72 10.45
N SER A 331 16.51 -28.54 11.48
CA SER A 331 17.57 -28.85 12.44
C SER A 331 18.54 -29.92 11.89
N GLY A 332 19.80 -29.81 12.30
CA GLY A 332 20.82 -30.83 12.01
C GLY A 332 20.56 -32.13 12.77
N ASN A 333 21.23 -33.21 12.36
CA ASN A 333 21.20 -34.48 13.11
C ASN A 333 21.81 -34.29 14.50
N ASP A 334 21.41 -35.15 15.44
CA ASP A 334 21.92 -35.16 16.82
C ASP A 334 21.64 -33.86 17.62
N THR A 335 20.57 -33.15 17.24
CA THR A 335 20.10 -31.94 17.93
C THR A 335 18.95 -32.24 18.87
N GLU A 336 18.75 -31.35 19.85
CA GLU A 336 17.57 -31.38 20.73
C GLU A 336 16.61 -30.26 20.34
N VAL A 337 15.34 -30.61 20.16
CA VAL A 337 14.24 -29.66 19.92
C VAL A 337 13.31 -29.72 21.13
N THR A 338 13.24 -28.60 21.85
CA THR A 338 12.42 -28.48 23.06
C THR A 338 11.15 -27.68 22.77
N LEU A 339 10.01 -28.20 23.19
CA LEU A 339 8.73 -27.50 23.23
C LEU A 339 8.41 -27.09 24.67
N SER A 340 8.13 -25.81 24.87
CA SER A 340 7.67 -25.20 26.13
C SER A 340 6.38 -24.43 25.87
N LEU A 341 5.40 -24.62 26.75
CA LEU A 341 4.07 -24.01 26.68
C LEU A 341 3.97 -22.76 27.56
#